data_AF-A0A6A6NFQ3-F1
#
_entry.id   AF-A0A6A6NFQ3-F1
#
_cell.length_a   1.000
_cell.length_b   1.000
_cell.length_c   1.000
_cell.angle_alpha   90.00
_cell.angle_beta   90.00
_cell.angle_gamma   90.00
#
_symmetry.space_group_name_H-M   'P 1'
#
loop_
_entity.id
_entity.type
_entity.pdbx_description
1 polymer ?
#
loop_
_entity_poly.entity_id
_entity_poly.type
_entity_poly.pdbx_seq_one_letter_code
_entity_poly.pdbx_strand_id
1 'polypeptide(L)'
;MMGSLVVFGIENFLDPDFEVSGSINGRPVQSFRCTVNGDDFRMFEEASGALRSRGYSVIASFLDLQLTEFKNQTFVTIFAPQDEVMKSLIGTFTEYRSIFLRHFVPCKIPSNDLANLDNGVLLPTYFNEFLINVTRSGDTVLLSGDQVVAPDLYNNSWLVVHGLRGSFVVQERPHVAPNPSSGVRSNCYHVC
;
A
#
# COMPACT_ATOMS: atom_id res chain seq x y z
N MET A 1 0.10 -9.33 -27.02
CA MET A 1 0.60 -7.95 -27.26
C MET A 1 1.88 -7.79 -26.46
N MET A 2 3.01 -7.53 -27.12
CA MET A 2 4.30 -7.28 -26.47
C MET A 2 4.54 -5.77 -26.47
N GLY A 3 4.58 -5.13 -25.30
CA GLY A 3 4.93 -3.73 -25.17
C GLY A 3 6.45 -3.56 -25.16
N SER A 4 6.97 -2.59 -25.92
CA SER A 4 8.40 -2.26 -25.92
C SER A 4 8.66 -0.99 -25.12
N LEU A 5 9.71 -1.01 -24.30
CA LEU A 5 10.30 0.16 -23.66
C LEU A 5 11.51 0.61 -24.49
N VAL A 6 11.56 1.89 -24.87
CA VAL A 6 12.72 2.47 -25.56
C VAL A 6 13.35 3.50 -24.62
N VAL A 7 14.62 3.28 -24.27
CA VAL A 7 15.44 4.19 -23.48
C VAL A 7 16.48 4.79 -24.42
N PHE A 8 16.49 6.12 -24.52
CA PHE A 8 17.50 6.84 -25.30
C PHE A 8 18.66 7.23 -24.37
N GLY A 9 19.86 6.75 -24.68
CA GLY A 9 21.09 7.34 -24.16
C GLY A 9 21.45 8.53 -25.02
N ILE A 10 21.61 9.71 -24.41
CA ILE A 10 22.22 10.85 -25.08
C ILE A 10 23.66 10.98 -24.61
N GLU A 11 24.57 11.05 -25.56
CA GLU A 11 25.97 11.34 -25.27
C GLU A 11 26.08 12.85 -25.02
N ASN A 12 26.77 13.23 -23.95
CA ASN A 12 27.11 14.62 -23.58
C ASN A 12 25.99 15.47 -22.96
N PHE A 13 25.20 14.92 -22.03
CA PHE A 13 24.22 15.70 -21.24
C PHE A 13 24.86 16.77 -20.33
N LEU A 14 26.16 16.67 -20.04
CA LEU A 14 26.92 17.61 -19.23
C LEU A 14 28.03 18.25 -20.08
N ASP A 15 27.64 19.14 -20.98
CA ASP A 15 28.60 20.01 -21.68
C ASP A 15 29.03 21.14 -20.71
N PRO A 16 30.29 21.19 -20.26
CA PRO A 16 30.78 22.20 -19.34
C PRO A 16 30.85 23.61 -19.96
N ASP A 17 30.82 23.72 -21.29
CA ASP A 17 30.92 24.99 -22.03
C ASP A 17 29.56 25.47 -22.57
N PHE A 18 28.45 24.89 -22.07
CA PHE A 18 27.11 25.26 -22.50
C PHE A 18 26.73 26.68 -22.01
N GLU A 19 26.81 27.67 -22.90
CA GLU A 19 26.32 29.03 -22.65
C GLU A 19 24.83 29.18 -23.03
N VAL A 20 23.98 29.39 -22.03
CA VAL A 20 22.55 29.70 -22.23
C VAL A 20 22.42 31.17 -22.67
N SER A 21 22.24 31.40 -23.97
CA SER A 21 21.80 32.70 -24.47
C SER A 21 20.28 32.85 -24.32
N GLY A 22 19.85 33.46 -23.22
CA GLY A 22 18.46 33.83 -22.99
C GLY A 22 18.28 34.48 -21.62
N SER A 23 17.88 35.76 -21.60
CA SER A 23 17.59 36.47 -20.34
C SER A 23 16.33 35.92 -19.70
N ILE A 24 16.50 34.93 -18.82
CA ILE A 24 15.46 34.50 -17.89
C ILE A 24 15.66 35.34 -16.61
N ASN A 25 14.87 36.41 -16.49
CA ASN A 25 14.68 37.16 -15.24
C ASN A 25 13.88 36.33 -14.23
N GLY A 26 14.39 35.14 -13.89
CA GLY A 26 13.89 34.28 -12.83
C GLY A 26 14.83 34.40 -11.64
N ARG A 27 14.28 34.77 -10.47
CA ARG A 27 15.00 34.71 -9.19
C ARG A 27 15.67 33.34 -9.05
N PRO A 28 16.90 33.24 -8.54
CA PRO A 28 17.57 31.95 -8.40
C PRO A 28 16.76 31.09 -7.43
N VAL A 29 16.02 30.12 -7.97
CA VAL A 29 15.49 29.03 -7.16
C VAL A 29 16.72 28.27 -6.71
N GLN A 30 17.04 28.45 -5.43
CA GLN A 30 18.14 27.80 -4.75
C GLN A 30 18.14 26.33 -5.18
N SER A 31 19.29 25.89 -5.69
CA SER A 31 19.68 24.49 -5.84
C SER A 31 18.81 23.61 -4.95
N PHE A 32 17.93 22.80 -5.55
CA PHE A 32 17.35 21.67 -4.85
C PHE A 32 18.50 20.70 -4.56
N ARG A 33 19.26 21.01 -3.52
CA ARG A 33 19.92 19.99 -2.73
C ARG A 33 18.77 19.17 -2.19
N CYS A 34 18.51 18.02 -2.79
CA CYS A 34 17.76 16.98 -2.14
C CYS A 34 18.62 16.48 -0.97
N THR A 35 18.72 17.29 0.09
CA THR A 35 19.19 16.82 1.39
C THR A 35 18.02 16.02 1.95
N VAL A 36 17.89 14.78 1.48
CA VAL A 36 17.11 13.81 2.25
C VAL A 36 18.00 13.44 3.42
N ASN A 37 17.56 13.76 4.64
CA ASN A 37 18.25 13.31 5.83
C ASN A 37 18.37 11.77 5.73
N GLY A 38 19.58 11.24 5.84
CA GLY A 38 19.87 9.81 5.63
C GLY A 38 19.09 8.86 6.53
N ASP A 39 18.42 9.38 7.56
CA ASP A 39 17.55 8.64 8.47
C ASP A 39 16.17 8.32 7.87
N ASP A 40 15.66 9.13 6.93
CA ASP A 40 14.29 9.03 6.39
C ASP A 40 14.12 7.80 5.48
N PHE A 41 15.20 7.40 4.78
CA PHE A 41 15.22 6.22 3.91
C PHE A 41 15.40 4.89 4.67
N ARG A 42 15.81 4.93 5.94
CA ARG A 42 16.07 3.72 6.73
C ARG A 42 14.89 3.29 7.60
N MET A 43 13.87 4.14 7.74
CA MET A 43 12.71 3.86 8.59
C MET A 43 12.04 2.51 8.26
N PHE A 44 12.06 2.13 6.98
CA PHE A 44 11.45 0.90 6.47
C PHE A 44 12.46 -0.17 6.06
N GLU A 45 13.77 0.05 6.19
CA GLU A 45 14.80 -0.88 5.69
C GLU A 45 14.63 -2.29 6.29
N GLU A 46 14.37 -2.36 7.60
CA GLU A 46 14.11 -3.63 8.28
C GLU A 46 12.81 -4.29 7.80
N ALA A 47 11.75 -3.49 7.63
CA ALA A 47 10.45 -3.98 7.17
C ALA A 47 10.54 -4.51 5.73
N SER A 48 11.11 -3.72 4.82
CA SER A 48 11.24 -4.08 3.42
C SER A 48 12.19 -5.26 3.24
N GLY A 49 13.26 -5.36 4.02
CA GLY A 49 14.14 -6.53 4.10
C GLY A 49 13.38 -7.80 4.54
N ALA A 50 12.60 -7.72 5.63
CA ALA A 50 11.79 -8.82 6.12
C ALA A 50 10.77 -9.31 5.07
N LEU A 51 10.06 -8.38 4.43
CA LEU A 51 9.06 -8.69 3.40
C LEU A 51 9.69 -9.36 2.18
N ARG A 52 10.81 -8.84 1.66
CA ARG A 52 11.52 -9.44 0.50
C ARG A 52 11.97 -10.86 0.78
N SER A 53 12.52 -11.11 1.97
CA SER A 53 13.00 -12.45 2.34
C SER A 53 11.90 -13.52 2.37
N ARG A 54 10.62 -13.11 2.32
CA ARG A 54 9.44 -13.97 2.44
C ARG A 54 8.50 -13.92 1.23
N GLY A 55 8.90 -13.29 0.12
CA GLY A 55 8.10 -13.25 -1.12
C GLY A 55 7.02 -12.18 -1.17
N TYR A 56 7.24 -11.06 -0.47
CA TYR A 56 6.38 -9.86 -0.45
C TYR A 56 7.13 -8.63 -1.01
N SER A 57 7.87 -8.83 -2.10
CA SER A 57 8.76 -7.84 -2.72
C SER A 57 8.03 -6.64 -3.30
N VAL A 58 6.77 -6.79 -3.75
CA VAL A 58 6.00 -5.66 -4.32
C VAL A 58 5.68 -4.64 -3.24
N ILE A 59 5.17 -5.08 -2.09
CA ILE A 59 4.90 -4.20 -0.94
C ILE A 59 6.22 -3.68 -0.34
N ALA A 60 7.27 -4.51 -0.26
CA ALA A 60 8.59 -4.05 0.18
C ALA A 60 9.12 -2.91 -0.70
N SER A 61 8.95 -3.02 -2.02
CA SER A 61 9.37 -1.96 -2.96
C SER A 61 8.51 -0.71 -2.80
N PHE A 62 7.21 -0.86 -2.50
CA PHE A 62 6.36 0.28 -2.16
C PHE A 62 6.85 1.00 -0.90
N LEU A 63 7.23 0.27 0.16
CA LEU A 63 7.79 0.84 1.39
C LEU A 63 9.12 1.58 1.15
N ASP A 64 9.95 1.09 0.24
CA ASP A 64 11.20 1.79 -0.12
C ASP A 64 10.94 3.04 -0.98
N LEU A 65 9.89 3.04 -1.81
CA LEU A 65 9.56 4.12 -2.73
C LEU A 65 8.70 5.23 -2.10
N GLN A 66 8.03 4.94 -0.97
CA GLN A 66 7.00 5.80 -0.41
C GLN A 66 7.01 5.73 1.13
N LEU A 67 6.84 6.82 1.87
CA LEU A 67 6.72 8.24 1.51
C LEU A 67 6.80 9.03 2.82
N THR A 68 7.17 10.29 2.70
CA THR A 68 7.00 11.31 3.74
C THR A 68 5.55 11.46 4.27
N GLU A 69 4.56 10.76 3.71
CA GLU A 69 3.14 10.74 4.13
C GLU A 69 2.93 10.09 5.51
N PHE A 70 3.78 9.14 5.92
CA PHE A 70 3.68 8.51 7.25
C PHE A 70 4.49 9.24 8.34
N LYS A 71 5.12 10.38 8.00
CA LYS A 71 6.02 11.13 8.91
C LYS A 71 5.38 11.52 10.23
N ASN A 72 4.06 11.64 10.26
CA ASN A 72 3.31 11.87 11.49
C ASN A 72 2.98 10.53 12.17
N GLN A 73 3.99 9.80 12.65
CA GLN A 73 3.92 8.54 13.44
C GLN A 73 2.52 7.94 13.54
N THR A 74 1.94 7.53 12.41
CA THR A 74 0.58 6.99 12.40
C THR A 74 0.75 5.51 12.65
N PHE A 75 -0.02 4.96 13.58
CA PHE A 75 -0.07 3.52 13.76
C PHE A 75 -0.66 2.88 12.50
N VAL A 76 0.08 1.97 11.86
CA VAL A 76 -0.31 1.39 10.57
C VAL A 76 -0.27 -0.12 10.61
N THR A 77 -1.28 -0.75 10.01
CA THR A 77 -1.28 -2.16 9.63
C THR A 77 -1.26 -2.27 8.12
N ILE A 78 -0.35 -3.08 7.58
CA ILE A 78 -0.28 -3.40 6.16
C ILE A 78 -0.67 -4.87 5.97
N PHE A 79 -1.64 -5.12 5.11
CA PHE A 79 -1.99 -6.46 4.67
C PHE A 79 -1.33 -6.71 3.32
N ALA A 80 -0.20 -7.40 3.30
CA ALA A 80 0.64 -7.55 2.11
C ALA A 80 0.20 -8.78 1.26
N PRO A 81 -0.28 -8.60 0.03
CA PRO A 81 -0.51 -9.71 -0.91
C PRO A 81 0.79 -10.44 -1.25
N GLN A 82 0.70 -11.75 -1.52
CA GLN A 82 1.81 -12.47 -2.14
C GLN A 82 2.15 -11.89 -3.52
N ASP A 83 3.44 -11.86 -3.85
CA ASP A 83 3.94 -11.29 -5.10
C ASP A 83 3.29 -11.90 -6.35
N GLU A 84 2.93 -13.19 -6.31
CA GLU A 84 2.28 -13.90 -7.42
C GLU A 84 0.88 -13.36 -7.74
N VAL A 85 0.09 -13.00 -6.72
CA VAL A 85 -1.24 -12.39 -6.89
C VAL A 85 -1.10 -10.98 -7.44
N MET A 86 -0.07 -10.25 -6.99
CA MET A 86 0.10 -8.87 -7.40
C MET A 86 0.55 -8.74 -8.86
N LYS A 87 1.29 -9.72 -9.38
CA LYS A 87 1.72 -9.77 -10.81
C LYS A 87 0.56 -9.81 -11.79
N SER A 88 -0.56 -10.48 -11.45
CA SER A 88 -1.72 -10.57 -12.34
C SER A 88 -2.60 -9.32 -12.35
N LEU A 89 -2.39 -8.40 -11.41
CA LEU A 89 -3.17 -7.17 -11.28
C LEU A 89 -2.53 -5.99 -12.03
N ILE A 90 -1.51 -6.27 -12.84
CA ILE A 90 -0.70 -5.27 -13.54
C ILE A 90 -1.38 -4.85 -14.86
N GLY A 91 -2.40 -4.00 -14.75
CA GLY A 91 -3.18 -3.44 -15.87
C GLY A 91 -2.88 -1.96 -16.15
N THR A 92 -3.27 -1.05 -15.25
CA THR A 92 -3.09 0.41 -15.42
C THR A 92 -2.55 1.13 -14.17
N PHE A 93 -1.89 2.28 -14.36
CA PHE A 93 -1.18 2.96 -13.26
C PHE A 93 -2.10 3.45 -12.13
N THR A 94 -3.27 3.98 -12.49
CA THR A 94 -4.26 4.52 -11.55
C THR A 94 -4.85 3.44 -10.66
N GLU A 95 -5.02 2.22 -11.20
CA GLU A 95 -5.49 1.07 -10.44
C GLU A 95 -4.50 0.69 -9.34
N TYR A 96 -3.18 0.79 -9.59
CA TYR A 96 -2.18 0.45 -8.56
C TYR A 96 -2.33 1.28 -7.30
N ARG A 97 -2.44 2.61 -7.40
CA ARG A 97 -2.55 3.45 -6.19
C ARG A 97 -3.79 3.05 -5.39
N SER A 98 -4.93 2.87 -6.05
CA SER A 98 -6.16 2.46 -5.36
C SER A 98 -6.03 1.08 -4.72
N ILE A 99 -5.44 0.10 -5.42
CA ILE A 99 -5.22 -1.25 -4.90
C ILE A 99 -4.28 -1.22 -3.71
N PHE A 100 -3.15 -0.51 -3.82
CA PHE A 100 -2.19 -0.39 -2.73
C PHE A 100 -2.81 0.26 -1.50
N LEU A 101 -3.51 1.38 -1.64
CA LEU A 101 -4.09 2.09 -0.48
C LEU A 101 -5.16 1.28 0.27
N ARG A 102 -5.78 0.28 -0.36
CA ARG A 102 -6.71 -0.66 0.31
C ARG A 102 -6.01 -1.60 1.27
N HIS A 103 -4.71 -1.82 1.09
CA HIS A 103 -3.92 -2.73 1.92
C HIS A 103 -3.36 -2.06 3.18
N PHE A 104 -3.60 -0.75 3.37
CA PHE A 104 -3.05 0.02 4.48
C PHE A 104 -4.19 0.50 5.37
N VAL A 105 -4.17 0.09 6.63
CA VAL A 105 -5.14 0.48 7.66
C VAL A 105 -4.47 1.51 8.60
N PRO A 106 -5.09 2.67 8.86
CA PRO A 106 -4.56 3.72 9.74
C PRO A 106 -4.73 3.37 11.23
N CYS A 107 -4.46 2.11 11.59
CA CYS A 107 -4.46 1.60 12.95
C CYS A 107 -3.47 0.42 13.02
N LYS A 108 -2.75 0.25 14.14
CA LYS A 108 -1.85 -0.90 14.33
C LYS A 108 -2.62 -2.04 15.00
N ILE A 109 -2.66 -3.20 14.34
CA ILE A 109 -3.44 -4.37 14.76
C ILE A 109 -2.51 -5.60 14.74
N PRO A 110 -1.77 -5.89 15.82
CA PRO A 110 -0.95 -7.09 15.93
C PRO A 110 -1.77 -8.38 15.80
N SER A 111 -1.12 -9.51 15.53
CA SER A 111 -1.81 -10.80 15.31
C SER A 111 -2.75 -11.20 16.45
N ASN A 112 -2.39 -10.89 17.70
CA ASN A 112 -3.25 -11.19 18.85
C ASN A 112 -4.57 -10.41 18.78
N ASP A 113 -4.50 -9.13 18.43
CA ASP A 113 -5.67 -8.26 18.36
C ASP A 113 -6.51 -8.62 17.12
N LEU A 114 -5.84 -8.92 16.00
CA LEU A 114 -6.45 -9.39 14.77
C LEU A 114 -7.26 -10.67 14.97
N ALA A 115 -6.74 -11.64 15.74
CA ALA A 115 -7.44 -12.89 16.06
C ALA A 115 -8.70 -12.66 16.91
N ASN A 116 -8.66 -11.62 17.76
CA ASN A 116 -9.75 -11.28 18.68
C ASN A 116 -10.81 -10.37 18.05
N LEU A 117 -10.61 -9.84 16.84
CA LEU A 117 -11.61 -9.02 16.16
C LEU A 117 -12.92 -9.78 15.93
N ASP A 118 -14.04 -9.14 16.24
CA ASP A 118 -15.36 -9.71 16.04
C ASP A 118 -15.73 -9.85 14.57
N ASN A 119 -16.56 -10.86 14.28
CA ASN A 119 -17.11 -11.06 12.95
C ASN A 119 -18.04 -9.91 12.56
N GLY A 120 -17.80 -9.30 11.41
CA GLY A 120 -18.53 -8.14 10.89
C GLY A 120 -17.88 -6.78 11.18
N VAL A 121 -16.72 -6.75 11.85
CA VAL A 121 -15.92 -5.52 11.98
C VAL A 121 -15.50 -5.02 10.60
N LEU A 122 -15.58 -3.69 10.40
CA LEU A 122 -15.16 -3.02 9.18
C LEU A 122 -13.94 -2.15 9.48
N LEU A 123 -12.79 -2.48 8.89
CA LEU A 123 -11.56 -1.72 9.08
C LEU A 123 -11.43 -0.65 7.98
N PRO A 124 -11.25 0.64 8.34
CA PRO A 124 -10.98 1.68 7.37
C PRO A 124 -9.60 1.47 6.72
N THR A 125 -9.45 1.94 5.48
CA THR A 125 -8.16 1.91 4.76
C THR A 125 -7.79 3.31 4.30
N TYR A 126 -6.55 3.52 3.87
CA TYR A 126 -6.15 4.80 3.26
C TYR A 126 -6.81 5.04 1.89
N PHE A 127 -7.56 4.06 1.36
CA PHE A 127 -8.50 4.27 0.27
C PHE A 127 -9.91 4.44 0.86
N ASN A 128 -10.35 5.68 1.04
CA ASN A 128 -11.58 6.05 1.76
C ASN A 128 -12.86 5.31 1.31
N GLU A 129 -12.91 4.82 0.07
CA GLU A 129 -14.07 4.10 -0.49
C GLU A 129 -14.02 2.58 -0.26
N PHE A 130 -13.05 2.08 0.49
CA PHE A 130 -12.88 0.65 0.76
C PHE A 130 -12.65 0.36 2.25
N LEU A 131 -13.52 -0.51 2.77
CA LEU A 131 -13.43 -1.06 4.12
C LEU A 131 -13.12 -2.55 4.02
N ILE A 132 -12.19 -3.02 4.87
CA ILE A 132 -11.92 -4.45 4.98
C ILE A 132 -12.97 -5.07 5.90
N ASN A 133 -13.73 -6.03 5.39
CA ASN A 133 -14.72 -6.74 6.18
C ASN A 133 -14.09 -7.95 6.88
N VAL A 134 -14.07 -7.94 8.20
CA VAL A 134 -13.56 -9.05 9.01
C VAL A 134 -14.65 -10.12 9.10
N THR A 135 -14.36 -11.33 8.63
CA THR A 135 -15.24 -12.48 8.79
C THR A 135 -14.51 -13.66 9.41
N ARG A 136 -15.27 -14.61 9.99
CA ARG A 136 -14.72 -15.85 10.54
C ARG A 136 -15.18 -17.06 9.74
N SER A 137 -14.23 -17.96 9.49
CA SER A 137 -14.48 -19.30 8.98
C SER A 137 -13.84 -20.31 9.94
N GLY A 138 -14.66 -20.85 10.85
CA GLY A 138 -14.15 -21.57 12.02
C GLY A 138 -13.23 -20.68 12.86
N ASP A 139 -12.03 -21.15 13.14
CA ASP A 139 -10.99 -20.40 13.89
C ASP A 139 -10.15 -19.47 13.00
N THR A 140 -10.42 -19.42 11.69
CA THR A 140 -9.66 -18.60 10.74
C THR A 140 -10.31 -17.23 10.56
N VAL A 141 -9.52 -16.17 10.72
CA VAL A 141 -9.90 -14.79 10.35
C VAL A 141 -9.70 -14.60 8.85
N LEU A 142 -10.75 -14.10 8.20
CA LEU A 142 -10.75 -13.70 6.80
C LEU A 142 -10.97 -12.18 6.71
N LEU A 143 -10.24 -11.55 5.80
CA LEU A 143 -10.27 -10.12 5.55
C LEU A 143 -10.81 -9.90 4.14
N SER A 144 -12.02 -9.40 4.01
CA SER A 144 -12.75 -9.28 2.74
C SER A 144 -12.74 -10.57 1.91
N GLY A 145 -12.73 -11.73 2.59
CA GLY A 145 -12.69 -13.06 1.97
C GLY A 145 -11.29 -13.66 1.81
N ASP A 146 -10.21 -12.88 2.01
CA ASP A 146 -8.84 -13.35 1.92
C ASP A 146 -8.27 -13.79 3.27
N GLN A 147 -7.47 -14.84 3.25
CA GLN A 147 -6.82 -15.38 4.46
C GLN A 147 -5.52 -14.65 4.77
N VAL A 148 -5.30 -14.37 6.05
CA VAL A 148 -3.98 -14.01 6.59
C VAL A 148 -3.15 -15.28 6.76
N VAL A 149 -2.08 -15.40 5.98
CA VAL A 149 -1.23 -16.61 5.93
C VAL A 149 0.12 -16.42 6.64
N ALA A 150 0.53 -15.17 6.85
CA ALA A 150 1.74 -14.84 7.60
C ALA A 150 1.44 -13.71 8.60
N PRO A 151 0.88 -14.02 9.78
CA PRO A 151 0.68 -13.02 10.82
C PRO A 151 2.01 -12.44 11.30
N ASP A 152 2.04 -11.15 11.65
CA ASP A 152 3.21 -10.43 12.15
C ASP A 152 4.48 -10.68 11.32
N LEU A 153 4.33 -10.63 10.00
CA LEU A 153 5.42 -10.72 9.02
C LEU A 153 6.54 -9.71 9.33
N TYR A 154 6.13 -8.54 9.82
CA TYR A 154 6.97 -7.54 10.47
C TYR A 154 6.15 -6.83 11.54
N ASN A 155 6.76 -6.48 12.68
CA ASN A 155 6.07 -5.79 13.78
C ASN A 155 7.08 -4.96 14.58
N ASN A 156 6.86 -3.63 14.63
CA ASN A 156 7.62 -2.72 15.48
C ASN A 156 6.67 -1.80 16.28
N SER A 157 7.15 -0.70 16.86
CA SER A 157 6.33 0.17 17.71
C SER A 157 5.09 0.76 17.01
N TRP A 158 5.15 1.04 15.70
CA TRP A 158 4.12 1.80 14.99
C TRP A 158 3.58 1.09 13.73
N LEU A 159 4.33 0.14 13.18
CA LEU A 159 4.00 -0.61 11.97
C LEU A 159 3.85 -2.10 12.29
N VAL A 160 2.80 -2.71 11.76
CA VAL A 160 2.68 -4.15 11.63
C VAL A 160 2.35 -4.53 10.19
N VAL A 161 2.91 -5.62 9.71
CA VAL A 161 2.61 -6.20 8.39
C VAL A 161 2.15 -7.63 8.58
N HIS A 162 1.03 -7.98 7.96
CA HIS A 162 0.56 -9.36 7.84
C HIS A 162 0.57 -9.77 6.36
N GLY A 163 1.05 -10.97 6.06
CA GLY A 163 0.95 -11.53 4.72
C GLY A 163 -0.45 -12.08 4.45
N LEU A 164 -1.03 -11.67 3.32
CA LEU A 164 -2.27 -12.18 2.75
C LEU A 164 -2.00 -13.23 1.69
N ARG A 165 -2.92 -14.18 1.57
CA ARG A 165 -2.95 -15.12 0.43
C ARG A 165 -3.34 -14.44 -0.87
N GLY A 166 -4.31 -13.53 -0.83
CA GLY A 166 -4.87 -12.86 -2.00
C GLY A 166 -4.65 -11.35 -1.97
N SER A 167 -5.59 -10.59 -2.56
CA SER A 167 -5.50 -9.13 -2.68
C SER A 167 -6.88 -8.48 -2.74
N PHE A 168 -6.97 -7.27 -2.19
CA PHE A 168 -8.18 -6.46 -2.13
C PHE A 168 -8.46 -5.73 -3.45
N VAL A 169 -9.00 -6.47 -4.42
CA VAL A 169 -9.45 -5.93 -5.70
C VAL A 169 -10.93 -5.57 -5.65
N VAL A 170 -11.36 -4.63 -6.50
CA VAL A 170 -12.81 -4.44 -6.69
C VAL A 170 -13.27 -5.69 -7.42
N GLN A 171 -14.10 -6.52 -6.78
CA GLN A 171 -14.91 -7.44 -7.55
C GLN A 171 -15.89 -6.58 -8.35
N GLU A 172 -15.76 -6.57 -9.68
CA GLU A 172 -16.86 -6.11 -10.53
C GLU A 172 -18.06 -6.99 -10.18
N ARG A 173 -19.02 -6.44 -9.44
CA ARG A 173 -20.29 -7.13 -9.24
C ARG A 173 -20.91 -7.23 -10.64
N PRO A 174 -21.30 -8.43 -11.11
CA PRO A 174 -22.25 -8.51 -12.21
C PRO A 174 -23.45 -7.62 -11.82
N HIS A 175 -23.85 -6.71 -12.70
CA HIS A 175 -25.00 -5.83 -12.47
C HIS A 175 -26.26 -6.68 -12.28
N VAL A 176 -26.55 -7.05 -11.03
CA VAL A 176 -27.85 -7.58 -10.64
C VAL A 176 -28.63 -6.39 -10.11
N ALA A 177 -29.75 -6.09 -10.79
CA ALA A 177 -30.65 -5.01 -10.43
C ALA A 177 -31.10 -5.12 -8.96
N PRO A 178 -31.23 -3.99 -8.23
CA PRO A 178 -31.59 -4.02 -6.82
C PRO A 178 -33.06 -4.43 -6.65
N ASN A 179 -33.29 -5.49 -5.85
CA ASN A 179 -34.60 -5.75 -5.26
C ASN A 179 -34.79 -4.88 -4.00
N PRO A 180 -35.99 -4.36 -3.75
CA PRO A 180 -36.24 -3.42 -2.67
C PRO A 180 -36.30 -4.12 -1.29
N SER A 181 -35.44 -3.61 -0.40
CA SER A 181 -35.51 -3.55 1.06
C SER A 181 -35.60 -4.84 1.88
N SER A 182 -34.59 -5.04 2.72
CA SER A 182 -34.82 -5.22 4.16
C SER A 182 -33.73 -4.48 4.93
N GLY A 183 -34.16 -3.53 5.76
CA GLY A 183 -33.27 -2.72 6.59
C GLY A 183 -32.75 -3.53 7.76
N VAL A 184 -31.46 -3.88 7.71
CA VAL A 184 -30.72 -4.32 8.90
C VAL A 184 -29.86 -3.15 9.32
N ARG A 185 -30.15 -2.59 10.51
CA ARG A 185 -29.25 -1.65 11.18
C ARG A 185 -28.06 -2.45 11.70
N SER A 186 -26.97 -2.44 10.95
CA SER A 186 -25.67 -2.88 11.45
C SER A 186 -25.13 -1.80 12.36
N ASN A 187 -25.01 -2.09 13.66
CA ASN A 187 -24.20 -1.28 14.54
C ASN A 187 -22.74 -1.52 14.16
N CYS A 188 -22.13 -0.56 13.46
CA CYS A 188 -20.69 -0.57 13.23
C CYS A 188 -20.00 -0.26 14.55
N TYR A 189 -19.28 -1.23 15.09
CA TYR A 189 -18.27 -0.96 16.10
C TYR A 189 -17.05 -0.43 15.35
N HIS A 190 -16.74 0.84 15.55
CA HIS A 190 -15.45 1.41 15.18
C HIS A 190 -14.40 0.81 16.11
N VAL A 191 -13.66 -0.18 15.59
CA VAL A 191 -12.38 -0.56 16.18
C VAL A 191 -11.38 0.33 15.47
N CYS A 192 -10.96 1.39 16.19
CA CYS A 192 -10.37 2.60 15.66
C CYS A 192 -11.42 3.50 14.92
#